data_AF-A0A3D4C9Y0-F1
#
_entry.id   AF-A0A3D4C9Y0-F1
#
_cell.length_a   1.000
_cell.length_b   1.000
_cell.length_c   1.000
_cell.angle_alpha   90.00
_cell.angle_beta   90.00
_cell.angle_gamma   90.00
#
_symmetry.space_group_name_H-M   'P 1'
#
loop_
_entity.id
_entity.type
_entity.pdbx_description
1 polymer ?
#
loop_
_entity_poly.entity_id
_entity_poly.type
_entity_poly.pdbx_seq_one_letter_code
_entity_poly.pdbx_strand_id
1 'polypeptide(L)'
;MEIRYHHILCLPRFQGKGYSADFCKNMANVKKRYNNEKISFVERCDEVCTHCPNNKMGKCEEEEKVKSYDKKVKELISLGKKPTPKEVCSDCKWYYICKNIE
;
A
#
# COMPACT_ATOMS: atom_id res chain seq x y z
N MET A 1 1.22 -13.93 -3.66
CA MET A 1 1.68 -12.58 -4.04
C MET A 1 2.40 -11.89 -2.91
N GLU A 2 3.40 -11.06 -3.23
CA GLU A 2 4.09 -10.24 -2.23
C GLU A 2 3.43 -8.87 -2.12
N ILE A 3 3.05 -8.48 -0.90
CA ILE A 3 2.43 -7.19 -0.61
C ILE A 3 3.20 -6.50 0.51
N ARG A 4 3.61 -5.26 0.28
CA ARG A 4 4.27 -4.41 1.26
C ARG A 4 3.27 -4.02 2.34
N TYR A 5 3.67 -4.06 3.61
CA TYR A 5 2.75 -3.91 4.74
C TYR A 5 1.76 -2.76 4.58
N HIS A 6 2.22 -1.54 4.27
CA HIS A 6 1.29 -0.41 4.16
C HIS A 6 0.30 -0.50 2.99
N HIS A 7 0.57 -1.29 1.94
CA HIS A 7 -0.34 -1.41 0.79
C HIS A 7 -1.65 -2.12 1.10
N ILE A 8 -1.76 -2.85 2.22
CA ILE A 8 -3.07 -3.37 2.66
C ILE A 8 -4.04 -2.26 3.07
N LEU A 9 -3.51 -1.06 3.36
CA LEU A 9 -4.35 0.12 3.60
C LEU A 9 -4.88 0.67 2.27
N CYS A 10 -4.07 0.60 1.22
CA CYS A 10 -4.37 1.17 -0.10
C CYS A 10 -5.27 0.25 -0.94
N LEU A 11 -4.99 -1.05 -1.01
CA LEU A 11 -5.66 -2.00 -1.91
C LEU A 11 -7.19 -2.06 -1.73
N PRO A 12 -7.74 -2.22 -0.51
CA PRO A 12 -9.19 -2.22 -0.30
C PRO A 12 -9.83 -0.89 -0.70
N ARG A 13 -9.10 0.22 -0.51
CA ARG A 13 -9.55 1.61 -0.68
C ARG A 13 -9.26 2.21 -2.04
N PHE A 14 -8.72 1.42 -2.97
CA PHE A 14 -8.39 1.90 -4.29
C PHE A 14 -9.65 2.23 -5.10
N GLN A 15 -9.70 3.46 -5.64
CA GLN A 15 -10.82 4.03 -6.41
C GLN A 15 -10.45 4.38 -7.86
N GLY A 16 -9.43 3.73 -8.44
CA GLY A 16 -9.00 4.04 -9.81
C GLY A 16 -8.13 5.30 -9.94
N LYS A 17 -7.70 5.90 -8.82
CA LYS A 17 -6.90 7.14 -8.77
C LYS A 17 -5.51 6.87 -8.19
N GLY A 18 -4.50 7.53 -8.73
CA GLY A 18 -3.10 7.34 -8.32
C GLY A 18 -2.14 8.10 -9.22
N TYR A 19 -0.90 7.60 -9.32
CA TYR A 19 0.21 8.27 -10.00
C TYR A 19 0.05 8.41 -11.51
N SER A 20 -0.45 7.37 -12.18
CA SER A 20 -0.57 7.31 -13.64
C SER A 20 -1.62 6.27 -14.04
N ALA A 21 -2.01 6.25 -15.32
CA ALA A 21 -2.92 5.24 -15.85
C ALA A 21 -2.37 3.82 -15.68
N ASP A 22 -1.08 3.61 -15.95
CA ASP A 22 -0.42 2.31 -15.79
C ASP A 22 -0.34 1.87 -14.33
N PHE A 23 -0.06 2.79 -13.40
CA PHE A 23 -0.13 2.52 -11.98
C PHE A 23 -1.54 2.09 -11.57
N CYS A 24 -2.57 2.80 -12.03
CA CYS A 24 -3.95 2.47 -11.72
C CYS A 24 -4.37 1.11 -12.30
N LYS A 25 -3.95 0.80 -13.54
CA LYS A 25 -4.19 -0.50 -14.18
C LYS A 25 -3.51 -1.63 -13.40
N ASN A 26 -2.26 -1.43 -12.98
CA ASN A 26 -1.54 -2.38 -12.14
C ASN A 26 -2.24 -2.59 -10.78
N MET A 27 -2.58 -1.51 -10.08
CA MET A 27 -3.26 -1.57 -8.79
C MET A 27 -4.63 -2.28 -8.88
N ALA A 28 -5.39 -2.06 -9.96
CA ALA A 28 -6.63 -2.78 -10.22
C ALA A 28 -6.40 -4.30 -10.36
N ASN A 29 -5.37 -4.69 -11.11
CA ASN A 29 -4.99 -6.09 -11.30
C ASN A 29 -4.52 -6.72 -9.98
N VAL A 30 -3.66 -6.03 -9.22
CA VAL A 30 -3.19 -6.49 -7.90
C VAL A 30 -4.36 -6.62 -6.93
N LYS A 31 -5.31 -5.67 -6.91
CA LYS A 31 -6.53 -5.77 -6.07
C LYS A 31 -7.38 -6.99 -6.42
N LYS A 32 -7.54 -7.32 -7.71
CA LYS A 32 -8.26 -8.53 -8.13
C LYS A 32 -7.56 -9.79 -7.61
N ARG A 33 -6.23 -9.85 -7.68
CA ARG A 33 -5.43 -10.99 -7.21
C ARG A 33 -5.38 -11.09 -5.68
N TYR A 34 -5.29 -9.96 -4.99
CA TYR A 34 -5.31 -9.85 -3.52
C TYR A 34 -6.50 -10.57 -2.89
N ASN A 35 -7.67 -10.57 -3.55
CA ASN A 35 -8.86 -11.26 -3.07
C ASN A 35 -8.86 -12.78 -3.32
N ASN A 36 -7.93 -13.31 -4.12
CA ASN A 36 -7.96 -14.69 -4.61
C ASN A 36 -6.65 -15.47 -4.35
N GLU A 37 -5.56 -14.79 -3.99
CA GLU A 37 -4.24 -15.40 -3.80
C GLU A 37 -3.78 -15.28 -2.33
N LYS A 38 -2.93 -16.22 -1.90
CA LYS A 38 -2.23 -16.10 -0.61
C LYS A 38 -1.24 -14.93 -0.66
N ILE A 39 -1.15 -14.19 0.44
CA ILE A 39 -0.32 -13.00 0.56
C ILE A 39 0.87 -13.27 1.47
N SER A 40 2.04 -12.82 1.05
CA SER A 40 3.25 -12.74 1.86
C SER A 40 3.60 -11.27 2.10
N PHE A 41 3.78 -10.89 3.36
CA PHE A 41 4.10 -9.51 3.72
C PHE A 41 5.60 -9.22 3.56
N VAL A 42 5.91 -8.07 2.95
CA VAL A 42 7.29 -7.62 2.72
C VAL A 42 7.51 -6.16 3.17
N GLU A 43 8.77 -5.76 3.33
CA GLU A 43 9.20 -4.40 3.72
C GLU A 43 10.05 -3.73 2.61
N ARG A 44 9.79 -4.11 1.35
CA ARG A 44 10.44 -3.59 0.14
C ARG A 44 9.39 -3.28 -0.93
N CYS A 45 9.79 -2.64 -2.04
CA CYS A 45 8.91 -2.48 -3.20
C CYS A 45 8.36 -3.85 -3.64
N ASP A 46 7.05 -3.90 -3.88
CA ASP A 46 6.27 -5.12 -4.11
C ASP A 46 5.55 -5.06 -5.47
N GLU A 47 4.54 -5.93 -5.65
CA GLU A 47 3.77 -6.00 -6.88
C GLU A 47 2.95 -4.73 -7.19
N VAL A 48 2.58 -3.94 -6.17
CA VAL A 48 1.94 -2.62 -6.40
C VAL A 48 2.95 -1.63 -6.97
N CYS A 49 4.21 -1.72 -6.55
CA CYS A 49 5.28 -0.79 -6.94
C CYS A 49 5.79 -0.94 -8.38
N THR A 50 5.39 -1.96 -9.15
CA THR A 50 5.94 -2.22 -10.50
C THR A 50 5.82 -1.03 -11.45
N HIS A 51 4.74 -0.26 -11.36
CA HIS A 51 4.51 0.96 -12.18
C HIS A 51 4.51 2.24 -11.33
N CYS A 52 5.08 2.19 -10.12
CA CYS A 52 5.16 3.35 -9.24
C CYS A 52 6.35 4.24 -9.68
N PRO A 53 6.14 5.53 -9.95
CA PRO A 53 7.24 6.43 -10.35
C PRO A 53 8.27 6.66 -9.24
N ASN A 54 7.88 6.40 -7.99
CA ASN A 54 8.76 6.51 -6.83
C ASN A 54 9.60 5.24 -6.63
N ASN A 55 9.36 4.16 -7.38
CA ASN A 55 10.19 2.96 -7.33
C ASN A 55 11.49 3.21 -8.12
N LYS A 56 12.59 3.49 -7.43
CA LYS A 56 13.93 3.67 -7.98
C LYS A 56 14.71 2.37 -7.79
N MET A 57 14.68 1.50 -8.80
CA MET A 57 15.41 0.23 -8.81
C MET A 57 15.13 -0.67 -7.59
N GLY A 58 13.86 -0.79 -7.20
CA GLY A 58 13.42 -1.64 -6.08
C GLY A 58 13.38 -0.94 -4.72
N LYS A 59 13.71 0.35 -4.65
CA LYS A 59 13.64 1.17 -3.44
C LYS A 59 12.72 2.37 -3.67
N CYS A 60 11.87 2.71 -2.69
CA CYS A 60 11.03 3.89 -2.80
C CYS A 60 11.88 5.16 -2.66
N GLU A 61 11.55 6.21 -3.40
CA GLU A 61 12.16 7.54 -3.24
C GLU A 61 11.96 8.09 -1.82
N GLU A 62 10.78 7.86 -1.23
CA GLU A 62 10.46 8.23 0.15
C GLU A 62 10.63 7.06 1.13
N GLU A 63 11.67 6.24 0.96
CA GLU A 63 11.82 4.94 1.66
C GLU A 63 11.66 5.03 3.19
N GLU A 64 12.30 5.99 3.84
CA GLU A 64 12.23 6.11 5.31
C GLU A 64 10.83 6.45 5.81
N LYS A 65 10.08 7.26 5.04
CA LYS A 65 8.68 7.57 5.35
C LYS A 65 7.82 6.32 5.23
N VAL A 66 7.92 5.59 4.11
CA VAL A 66 7.07 4.39 3.90
C VAL A 66 7.46 3.23 4.82
N LYS A 67 8.73 3.10 5.22
CA LYS A 67 9.16 2.15 6.27
C LYS A 67 8.48 2.42 7.61
N SER A 68 8.30 3.70 7.98
CA SER A 68 7.59 4.04 9.21
C SER A 68 6.13 3.55 9.18
N TYR A 69 5.48 3.64 8.01
CA TYR A 69 4.13 3.11 7.81
C TYR A 69 4.11 1.58 7.89
N ASP A 70 5.08 0.92 7.25
CA ASP A 70 5.19 -0.54 7.29
C ASP A 70 5.35 -1.05 8.72
N LYS A 71 6.26 -0.45 9.49
CA LYS A 71 6.49 -0.79 10.90
C LYS A 71 5.20 -0.67 11.70
N LYS A 72 4.48 0.44 11.54
CA LYS A 72 3.25 0.71 12.29
C LYS A 72 2.14 -0.28 11.94
N VAL A 73 1.99 -0.63 10.66
CA VAL A 73 1.05 -1.65 10.21
C VAL A 73 1.42 -3.02 10.78
N LYS A 74 2.69 -3.41 10.70
CA LYS A 74 3.21 -4.69 11.22
C LYS A 74 2.98 -4.81 12.73
N GLU A 75 3.27 -3.75 13.50
CA GLU A 75 2.96 -3.69 14.94
C GLU A 75 1.47 -3.86 15.20
N LEU A 76 0.60 -3.10 14.54
CA LEU A 76 -0.86 -3.19 14.77
C LEU A 76 -1.40 -4.59 14.46
N ILE A 77 -0.96 -5.22 13.35
CA ILE A 77 -1.33 -6.59 13.02
C ILE A 77 -0.83 -7.57 14.08
N SER A 78 0.41 -7.43 14.55
CA SER A 78 0.96 -8.30 15.61
C SER A 78 0.18 -8.23 16.92
N LEU A 79 -0.50 -7.10 17.16
CA LEU A 79 -1.37 -6.87 18.31
C LEU A 79 -2.84 -7.27 18.06
N GLY A 80 -3.14 -7.88 16.91
CA GLY A 80 -4.50 -8.26 16.52
C GLY A 80 -5.41 -7.08 16.16
N LYS A 81 -4.86 -5.89 15.95
CA LYS A 81 -5.61 -4.68 15.59
C LYS A 81 -5.72 -4.53 14.08
N LYS A 82 -6.86 -4.05 13.58
CA LYS A 82 -7.05 -3.69 12.18
C LYS A 82 -6.45 -2.30 11.93
N PRO A 83 -5.38 -2.15 11.13
CA PRO A 83 -4.78 -0.85 10.87
C PRO A 83 -5.69 0.03 10.02
N THR A 84 -5.70 1.34 10.29
CA THR A 84 -6.44 2.32 9.49
C THR A 84 -5.52 3.38 8.87
N PRO A 85 -5.90 3.98 7.72
CA PRO A 85 -5.14 5.10 7.15
C PRO A 85 -4.97 6.28 8.12
N LYS A 86 -6.00 6.58 8.92
CA LYS A 86 -5.97 7.68 9.89
C LYS A 86 -4.87 7.49 10.94
N GLU A 87 -4.68 6.26 11.40
CA GLU A 87 -3.66 5.94 12.40
C GLU A 87 -2.27 5.85 11.77
N VAL A 88 -2.16 5.32 10.55
CA VAL A 88 -0.85 4.96 9.97
C VAL A 88 -0.25 6.08 9.12
N CYS A 89 -1.03 6.66 8.21
CA CYS A 89 -0.53 7.47 7.10
C CYS A 89 -1.46 8.64 6.78
N SER A 90 -1.95 9.34 7.81
CA SER A 90 -2.79 10.52 7.67
C SER A 90 -2.09 11.69 6.94
N ASP A 91 -0.78 11.65 6.85
CA ASP A 91 0.11 12.55 6.10
C ASP A 91 0.46 12.03 4.68
N CYS A 92 -0.19 10.96 4.22
CA CYS A 92 -0.05 10.48 2.85
C CYS A 92 -0.71 11.45 1.87
N LYS A 93 -0.07 11.72 0.72
CA LYS A 93 -0.62 12.60 -0.32
C LYS A 93 -1.97 12.13 -0.88
N TRP A 94 -2.28 10.84 -0.76
CA TRP A 94 -3.54 10.24 -1.21
C TRP A 94 -4.56 10.06 -0.08
N TYR A 95 -4.25 10.52 1.14
CA TYR A 95 -5.13 10.34 2.30
C TYR A 95 -6.54 10.90 2.05
N TYR A 96 -6.65 12.03 1.33
CA TYR A 96 -7.95 12.60 0.98
C TYR A 96 -8.86 11.68 0.15
N ILE A 97 -8.28 10.72 -0.58
CA ILE A 97 -9.02 9.71 -1.37
C ILE A 97 -9.51 8.60 -0.46
N CYS A 98 -8.63 8.07 0.40
CA CYS A 98 -8.91 6.83 1.13
C CYS A 98 -9.53 7.05 2.53
N LYS A 99 -9.45 8.26 3.09
CA LYS A 99 -9.87 8.56 4.47
C LYS A 99 -11.35 8.26 4.78
N ASN A 100 -12.20 8.25 3.76
CA ASN A 100 -13.65 8.08 3.92
C ASN A 100 -14.14 6.67 3.50
N ILE A 101 -13.22 5.73 3.31
CA ILE A 101 -13.53 4.37 2.85
C ILE A 101 -13.19 3.40 3.97
N GLU A 102 -14.21 2.77 4.55
CA GLU A 102 -14.10 1.85 5.69
C GLU A 102 -13.56 0.47 5.29
#